data_AF-A0A7W0FJT5-F1
#
_entry.id   AF-A0A7W0FJT5-F1
#
_cell.length_a   1.000
_cell.length_b   1.000
_cell.length_c   1.000
_cell.angle_alpha   90.00
_cell.angle_beta   90.00
_cell.angle_gamma   90.00
#
_symmetry.space_group_name_H-M   'P 1'
#
loop_
_entity.id
_entity.type
_entity.pdbx_description
1 polymer ?
#
loop_
_entity_poly.entity_id
_entity_poly.type
_entity_poly.pdbx_seq_one_letter_code
_entity_poly.pdbx_strand_id
1 'polypeptide(L)'
;MKIDRLIAIVIYLLNKDLVPASELAQRFSVSIRTIQRDLETLNLAGIPVYTQVGKLGGYGILPEYKLNNHIISNEDFLNVLTALKSIQGTFADKRFLGSLEQIYSLVPSQIHEEVLERENTLFIDFSVNGDDSVLTEKIRTI
;
A
#
# COMPACT_ATOMS: atom_id res chain seq x y z
N MET A 1 1.88 17.05 -17.49
CA MET A 1 0.90 17.86 -16.74
C MET A 1 1.36 18.07 -15.30
N LYS A 2 0.69 18.91 -14.49
CA LYS A 2 1.06 19.16 -13.07
C LYS A 2 1.01 17.87 -12.22
N ILE A 3 0.00 17.02 -12.44
CA ILE A 3 -0.20 15.74 -11.73
C ILE A 3 0.96 14.78 -12.00
N ASP A 4 1.37 14.59 -13.25
CA ASP A 4 2.49 13.69 -13.59
C ASP A 4 3.77 14.05 -12.84
N ARG A 5 4.04 15.37 -12.71
CA ARG A 5 5.20 15.85 -11.96
C ARG A 5 5.07 15.58 -10.46
N LEU A 6 3.89 15.77 -9.88
CA LEU A 6 3.65 15.48 -8.46
C LEU A 6 3.88 14.00 -8.16
N ILE A 7 3.32 13.10 -8.98
CA ILE A 7 3.55 11.64 -8.87
C ILE A 7 5.03 11.32 -9.01
N ALA A 8 5.70 11.89 -10.01
CA ALA A 8 7.12 11.65 -10.24
C ALA A 8 8.01 12.16 -9.08
N ILE A 9 7.66 13.29 -8.45
CA ILE A 9 8.34 13.79 -7.24
C ILE A 9 8.16 12.79 -6.08
N VAL A 10 6.95 12.28 -5.85
CA VAL A 10 6.69 11.30 -4.79
C VAL A 10 7.52 10.05 -4.98
N ILE A 11 7.45 9.42 -6.16
CA ILE A 11 8.24 8.22 -6.49
C ILE A 11 9.73 8.47 -6.28
N TYR A 12 10.20 9.65 -6.70
CA TYR A 12 11.60 10.01 -6.57
C TYR A 12 12.03 10.16 -5.10
N LEU A 13 11.22 10.80 -4.26
CA LEU A 13 11.49 10.99 -2.82
C LEU A 13 11.25 9.73 -1.96
N LEU A 14 10.47 8.76 -2.45
CA LEU A 14 10.35 7.44 -1.80
C LEU A 14 11.67 6.65 -1.91
N ASN A 15 12.36 6.78 -3.04
CA ASN A 15 13.61 6.05 -3.34
C ASN A 15 14.89 6.75 -2.86
N LYS A 16 14.79 7.98 -2.32
CA LYS A 16 15.93 8.77 -1.84
C LYS A 16 15.64 9.37 -0.47
N ASP A 17 16.66 9.53 0.37
CA ASP A 17 16.45 10.06 1.72
C ASP A 17 16.23 11.57 1.75
N LEU A 18 17.19 12.34 1.26
CA LEU A 18 17.16 13.79 1.25
C LEU A 18 17.65 14.32 -0.09
N VAL A 19 16.85 15.17 -0.72
CA VAL A 19 17.14 15.74 -2.04
C VAL A 19 17.04 17.27 -1.98
N PRO A 20 18.09 18.01 -2.40
CA PRO A 20 18.03 19.46 -2.50
C PRO A 20 16.94 19.95 -3.46
N ALA A 21 16.34 21.10 -3.14
CA ALA A 21 15.35 21.74 -4.01
C ALA A 21 15.87 22.01 -5.43
N SER A 22 17.16 22.37 -5.53
CA SER A 22 17.85 22.62 -6.80
C SER A 22 17.95 21.37 -7.67
N GLU A 23 18.21 20.21 -7.07
CA GLU A 23 18.27 18.93 -7.79
C GLU A 23 16.87 18.53 -8.29
N LEU A 24 15.83 18.67 -7.46
CA LEU A 24 14.45 18.46 -7.89
C LEU A 24 14.07 19.40 -9.03
N ALA A 25 14.42 20.69 -8.92
CA ALA A 25 14.12 21.71 -9.91
C ALA A 25 14.79 21.39 -11.26
N GLN A 26 16.06 21.00 -11.24
CA GLN A 26 16.79 20.58 -12.42
C GLN A 26 16.20 19.31 -13.04
N ARG A 27 15.95 18.28 -12.23
CA ARG A 27 15.41 16.99 -12.67
C ARG A 27 14.05 17.13 -13.34
N PHE A 28 13.17 17.93 -12.77
CA PHE A 28 11.81 18.13 -13.30
C PHE A 28 11.70 19.33 -14.23
N SER A 29 12.82 19.98 -14.58
CA SER A 29 12.89 21.12 -15.49
C SER A 29 11.92 22.25 -15.12
N VAL A 30 11.89 22.62 -13.83
CA VAL A 30 11.04 23.68 -13.29
C VAL A 30 11.83 24.57 -12.35
N SER A 31 11.25 25.70 -11.94
CA SER A 31 11.87 26.57 -10.93
C SER A 31 11.85 25.91 -9.53
N ILE A 32 12.77 26.33 -8.66
CA ILE A 32 12.77 25.96 -7.24
C ILE A 32 11.44 26.33 -6.57
N ARG A 33 10.90 27.51 -6.88
CA ARG A 33 9.59 27.95 -6.37
C ARG A 33 8.46 27.01 -6.79
N THR A 34 8.52 26.46 -8.00
CA THR A 34 7.57 25.46 -8.49
C THR A 34 7.68 24.18 -7.68
N ILE A 35 8.90 23.69 -7.42
CA ILE A 35 9.12 22.52 -6.56
C ILE A 35 8.55 22.77 -5.17
N GLN A 36 8.89 23.88 -4.52
CA GLN A 36 8.39 24.19 -3.17
C GLN A 36 6.86 24.18 -3.11
N ARG A 37 6.19 24.81 -4.08
CA ARG A 37 4.72 24.81 -4.16
C ARG A 37 4.14 23.41 -4.43
N ASP A 38 4.83 22.60 -5.23
CA ASP A 38 4.44 21.23 -5.48
C ASP A 38 4.59 20.37 -4.22
N LEU A 39 5.67 20.54 -3.44
CA LEU A 39 5.86 19.86 -2.15
C LEU A 39 4.83 20.27 -1.10
N GLU A 40 4.45 21.55 -1.05
CA GLU A 40 3.30 22.02 -0.24
C GLU A 40 2.00 21.35 -0.69
N THR A 41 1.78 21.22 -2.01
CA THR A 41 0.61 20.52 -2.55
C THR A 41 0.59 19.05 -2.11
N LEU A 42 1.73 18.38 -2.11
CA LEU A 42 1.86 16.99 -1.63
C LEU A 42 1.55 16.86 -0.14
N ASN A 43 2.06 17.77 0.70
CA ASN A 43 1.74 17.82 2.12
C ASN A 43 0.23 18.03 2.36
N LEU A 44 -0.40 18.95 1.64
CA LEU A 44 -1.86 19.17 1.69
C LEU A 44 -2.66 17.94 1.24
N ALA A 45 -2.08 17.12 0.36
CA ALA A 45 -2.66 15.85 -0.09
C ALA A 45 -2.37 14.67 0.87
N GLY A 46 -1.75 14.92 2.04
CA GLY A 46 -1.48 13.90 3.05
C GLY A 46 -0.17 13.14 2.86
N ILE A 47 0.69 13.55 1.92
CA ILE A 47 2.02 12.95 1.74
C ILE A 47 3.02 13.74 2.59
N PRO A 48 3.57 13.16 3.67
CA PRO A 48 4.34 13.89 4.67
C PRO A 48 5.77 14.15 4.17
N VAL A 49 5.94 15.25 3.44
CA VAL A 49 7.24 15.73 2.98
C VAL A 49 7.82 16.64 4.06
N TYR A 50 8.99 16.28 4.58
CA TYR A 50 9.75 17.08 5.52
C TYR A 50 10.93 17.79 4.84
N THR A 51 11.46 18.80 5.52
CA THR A 51 12.64 19.55 5.08
C THR A 51 13.71 19.52 6.16
N GLN A 52 14.95 19.28 5.76
CA GLN A 52 16.13 19.40 6.62
C GLN A 52 16.99 20.57 6.15
N VAL A 53 17.39 21.44 7.09
CA VAL A 53 18.21 22.64 6.80
C VAL A 53 19.70 22.32 6.95
N GLY A 54 20.55 22.92 6.11
CA GLY A 54 22.01 22.81 6.20
C GLY A 54 22.67 22.47 4.85
N LYS A 55 24.00 22.32 4.85
CA LYS A 55 24.80 22.04 3.64
C LYS A 55 24.43 20.72 2.95
N LEU A 56 23.97 19.74 3.73
CA LEU A 56 23.44 18.45 3.27
C LEU A 56 21.92 18.36 3.46
N GLY A 57 21.26 19.52 3.54
CA GLY A 57 19.81 19.61 3.69
C GLY A 57 19.06 19.33 2.38
N GLY A 58 17.75 19.21 2.48
CA GLY A 58 16.89 18.87 1.36
C GLY A 58 15.47 18.53 1.80
N TYR A 59 14.74 17.93 0.88
CA TYR A 59 13.39 17.42 1.10
C TYR A 59 13.42 15.90 1.08
N GLY A 60 12.61 15.30 1.96
CA GLY A 60 12.44 13.86 2.06
C GLY A 60 11.00 13.53 2.43
N ILE A 61 10.59 12.29 2.20
CA ILE A 61 9.34 11.75 2.74
C ILE A 61 9.66 11.08 4.07
N LEU A 62 8.84 11.31 5.09
CA LEU A 62 9.04 10.74 6.44
C LEU A 62 9.33 9.22 6.35
N PRO A 63 10.38 8.71 7.02
CA PRO A 63 10.72 7.29 6.97
C PRO A 63 9.56 6.38 7.32
N GLU A 64 8.69 6.79 8.25
CA GLU A 64 7.50 6.05 8.68
C GLU A 64 6.47 5.90 7.55
N TYR A 65 6.41 6.89 6.64
CA TYR A 65 5.59 6.83 5.44
C TYR A 65 6.22 5.93 4.36
N LYS A 66 7.55 5.79 4.35
CA LYS A 66 8.26 4.79 3.53
C LYS A 66 8.12 3.38 4.10
N LEU A 67 8.04 3.27 5.44
CA LEU A 67 7.97 2.02 6.21
C LEU A 67 6.61 1.33 6.16
N ASN A 68 5.60 1.92 5.52
CA ASN A 68 4.33 1.25 5.22
C ASN A 68 4.47 0.02 4.29
N ASN A 69 5.70 -0.43 4.00
CA ASN A 69 5.96 -1.69 3.32
C ASN A 69 6.77 -2.72 4.15
N HIS A 70 7.20 -2.46 5.40
CA HIS A 70 8.12 -3.38 6.11
C HIS A 70 8.02 -3.42 7.66
N ILE A 71 6.83 -3.61 8.25
CA ILE A 71 6.72 -3.96 9.69
C ILE A 71 6.02 -5.31 9.92
N ILE A 72 5.21 -5.76 8.97
CA ILE A 72 4.52 -7.05 9.03
C ILE A 72 5.33 -8.09 8.25
N SER A 73 5.57 -9.26 8.84
CA SER A 73 6.18 -10.36 8.08
C SER A 73 5.22 -10.81 6.97
N ASN A 74 5.75 -11.45 5.93
CA ASN A 74 4.91 -12.04 4.88
C ASN A 74 3.84 -12.98 5.48
N GLU A 75 4.24 -13.75 6.49
CA GLU A 75 3.36 -14.68 7.19
C GLU A 75 2.24 -13.97 7.97
N ASP A 76 2.57 -12.93 8.74
CA ASP A 76 1.59 -12.13 9.47
C ASP A 76 0.59 -11.46 8.51
N PHE A 77 1.06 -10.99 7.36
CA PHE A 77 0.21 -10.38 6.33
C PHE A 77 -0.76 -11.39 5.71
N LEU A 78 -0.26 -12.59 5.38
CA LEU A 78 -1.09 -13.71 4.92
C LEU A 78 -2.13 -14.11 5.96
N ASN A 79 -1.77 -14.14 7.25
CA ASN A 79 -2.68 -14.50 8.32
C ASN A 79 -3.82 -13.48 8.48
N VAL A 80 -3.52 -12.18 8.40
CA VAL A 80 -4.53 -11.11 8.43
C VAL A 80 -5.46 -11.20 7.22
N LEU A 81 -4.92 -11.34 6.01
CA LEU A 81 -5.72 -11.50 4.80
C LEU A 81 -6.64 -12.71 4.87
N THR A 82 -6.12 -13.85 5.33
CA THR A 82 -6.90 -15.08 5.51
C THR A 82 -8.06 -14.87 6.46
N ALA A 83 -7.82 -14.23 7.62
CA ALA A 83 -8.85 -13.94 8.61
C ALA A 83 -9.95 -13.01 8.04
N LEU A 84 -9.58 -11.96 7.31
CA LEU A 84 -10.53 -11.04 6.70
C LEU A 84 -11.36 -11.69 5.60
N LYS A 85 -10.75 -12.53 4.75
CA LYS A 85 -11.48 -13.29 3.73
C LYS A 85 -12.47 -14.27 4.33
N SER A 86 -12.08 -14.92 5.42
CA SER A 86 -12.94 -15.88 6.12
C SER A 86 -14.24 -15.23 6.63
N ILE A 87 -14.17 -13.96 7.01
CA ILE A 87 -15.32 -13.16 7.46
C ILE A 87 -16.24 -12.74 6.29
N GLN A 88 -15.74 -12.73 5.04
CA GLN A 88 -16.51 -12.36 3.85
C GLN A 88 -17.78 -13.19 3.68
N GLY A 89 -17.75 -14.48 4.00
CA GLY A 89 -18.93 -15.36 3.96
C GLY A 89 -20.03 -14.99 4.95
N THR A 90 -19.69 -14.25 6.01
CA THR A 90 -20.63 -13.80 7.06
C THR A 90 -21.16 -12.38 6.77
N PHE A 91 -20.36 -11.52 6.15
CA PHE A 91 -20.68 -10.12 5.88
C PHE A 91 -20.70 -9.82 4.38
N ALA A 92 -21.87 -9.99 3.75
CA ALA A 92 -22.09 -9.64 2.34
C ALA A 92 -22.38 -8.12 2.13
N ASP A 93 -21.75 -7.22 2.88
CA ASP A 93 -21.85 -5.76 2.64
C ASP A 93 -20.88 -5.35 1.53
N LYS A 94 -21.37 -4.66 0.50
CA LYS A 94 -20.58 -4.11 -0.61
C LYS A 94 -19.42 -3.21 -0.13
N ARG A 95 -19.58 -2.55 1.03
CA ARG A 95 -18.51 -1.73 1.63
C ARG A 95 -17.34 -2.58 2.10
N PHE A 96 -17.62 -3.75 2.68
CA PHE A 96 -16.59 -4.67 3.15
C PHE A 96 -15.78 -5.25 1.97
N LEU A 97 -16.45 -5.60 0.87
CA LEU A 97 -15.79 -6.04 -0.36
C LEU A 97 -14.85 -4.98 -0.93
N GLY A 98 -15.27 -3.72 -0.95
CA GLY A 98 -14.40 -2.61 -1.38
C GLY A 98 -13.20 -2.39 -0.46
N SER A 99 -13.38 -2.52 0.86
CA SER A 99 -12.27 -2.46 1.82
C SER A 99 -11.29 -3.63 1.66
N LEU A 100 -11.78 -4.84 1.38
CA LEU A 100 -10.92 -5.99 1.08
C LEU A 100 -10.06 -5.73 -0.16
N GLU A 101 -10.66 -5.26 -1.25
CA GLU A 101 -9.93 -4.94 -2.49
C GLU A 101 -8.86 -3.86 -2.28
N GLN A 102 -9.13 -2.87 -1.42
CA GLN A 102 -8.13 -1.90 -1.00
C GLN A 102 -6.97 -2.54 -0.22
N ILE A 103 -7.25 -3.47 0.70
CA ILE A 103 -6.20 -4.19 1.44
C ILE A 103 -5.37 -5.07 0.49
N TYR A 104 -5.99 -5.70 -0.52
CA TYR A 104 -5.25 -6.41 -1.57
C TYR A 104 -4.29 -5.51 -2.34
N SER A 105 -4.65 -4.24 -2.57
CA SER A 105 -3.74 -3.30 -3.25
C SER A 105 -2.48 -2.97 -2.44
N LEU A 106 -2.48 -3.25 -1.13
CA LEU A 106 -1.34 -3.08 -0.23
C LEU A 106 -0.44 -4.32 -0.16
N VAL A 107 -0.81 -5.42 -0.83
CA VAL A 107 -0.01 -6.64 -0.87
C VAL A 107 1.33 -6.35 -1.56
N PRO A 108 2.48 -6.64 -0.94
CA PRO A 108 3.77 -6.58 -1.62
C PRO A 108 3.81 -7.52 -2.83
N SER A 109 4.40 -7.06 -3.94
CA SER A 109 4.49 -7.85 -5.19
C SER A 109 5.17 -9.20 -5.01
N GLN A 110 6.05 -9.32 -4.01
CA GLN A 110 6.81 -10.53 -3.70
C GLN A 110 5.95 -11.67 -3.13
N ILE A 111 4.78 -11.37 -2.56
CA ILE A 111 3.93 -12.38 -1.90
C ILE A 111 2.60 -12.62 -2.61
N HIS A 112 2.41 -12.06 -3.81
CA HIS A 112 1.17 -12.25 -4.57
C HIS A 112 0.90 -13.73 -4.89
N GLU A 113 1.93 -14.50 -5.24
CA GLU A 113 1.79 -15.94 -5.48
C GLU A 113 1.41 -16.68 -4.19
N GLU A 114 2.06 -16.38 -3.06
CA GLU A 114 1.73 -16.97 -1.76
C GLU A 114 0.30 -16.66 -1.31
N VAL A 115 -0.19 -15.45 -1.59
CA VAL A 115 -1.59 -15.06 -1.32
C VAL A 115 -2.55 -15.91 -2.14
N LEU A 116 -2.32 -16.06 -3.45
CA LEU A 116 -3.19 -16.87 -4.34
C LEU A 116 -3.18 -18.35 -3.97
N GLU A 117 -2.04 -18.90 -3.57
CA GLU A 117 -1.94 -20.29 -3.11
C GLU A 117 -2.68 -20.50 -1.78
N ARG A 118 -2.50 -19.59 -0.81
CA ARG A 118 -3.19 -19.64 0.48
C ARG A 118 -4.70 -19.57 0.31
N GLU A 119 -5.21 -18.75 -0.60
CA GLU A 119 -6.64 -18.64 -0.87
C GLU A 119 -7.27 -19.91 -1.44
N ASN A 120 -6.53 -20.63 -2.28
CA ASN A 120 -7.02 -21.87 -2.87
C ASN A 120 -6.98 -23.05 -1.91
N THR A 121 -6.09 -23.00 -0.91
CA THR A 121 -5.82 -24.10 0.04
C THR A 121 -6.48 -23.91 1.40
N LEU A 122 -6.71 -22.67 1.83
CA LEU A 122 -7.22 -22.33 3.16
C LEU A 122 -8.37 -21.33 3.07
N PHE A 123 -9.58 -21.85 3.23
CA PHE A 123 -10.80 -21.07 3.37
C PHE A 123 -11.47 -21.45 4.69
N ILE A 124 -11.61 -20.49 5.60
CA ILE A 124 -12.33 -20.69 6.86
C ILE A 124 -13.72 -20.09 6.67
N ASP A 125 -14.73 -20.95 6.62
CA ASP A 125 -16.11 -20.50 6.55
C ASP A 125 -16.65 -20.26 7.96
N PHE A 126 -17.04 -19.01 8.24
CA PHE A 126 -17.71 -18.63 9.48
C PHE A 126 -19.23 -18.48 9.33
N SER A 127 -19.78 -18.76 8.15
CA SER A 127 -21.22 -18.75 7.94
C SER A 127 -21.88 -19.87 8.77
N VAL A 128 -22.91 -19.52 9.54
CA VAL A 128 -23.59 -20.45 10.46
C VAL A 128 -24.68 -21.28 9.76
N ASN A 129 -24.81 -21.18 8.43
CA ASN A 129 -25.77 -21.96 7.67
C ASN A 129 -25.08 -23.16 7.01
N GLY A 130 -25.14 -24.29 7.70
CA GLY A 130 -24.74 -25.59 7.15
C GLY A 130 -25.72 -26.10 6.08
N ASP A 131 -25.76 -25.44 4.92
CA ASP A 131 -26.51 -25.95 3.76
C ASP A 131 -25.82 -25.70 2.40
N ASP A 132 -24.50 -25.51 2.38
CA ASP A 132 -23.75 -25.45 1.12
C ASP A 132 -23.08 -26.79 0.82
N SER A 133 -23.82 -27.59 0.03
CA SER A 133 -23.38 -28.83 -0.63
C SER A 133 -22.02 -28.74 -1.35
N VAL A 134 -21.51 -27.53 -1.62
CA VAL A 134 -20.23 -27.24 -2.29
C VAL A 134 -19.02 -27.47 -1.38
N LEU A 135 -19.15 -27.31 -0.06
CA LEU A 135 -18.01 -27.45 0.88
C LEU A 135 -17.64 -28.90 1.16
N THR A 136 -18.59 -29.83 1.03
CA THR A 136 -18.35 -31.27 1.25
C THR A 136 -17.36 -31.88 0.25
N GLU A 137 -17.20 -31.26 -0.92
CA GLU A 137 -16.34 -31.81 -1.99
C GLU A 137 -14.87 -31.45 -1.78
N LYS A 138 -14.56 -30.31 -1.14
CA LYS A 138 -13.17 -29.88 -0.86
C LYS A 138 -12.59 -30.44 0.45
N ILE A 139 -13.42 -30.92 1.36
CA ILE A 139 -12.97 -31.51 2.64
C ILE A 139 -12.61 -33.01 2.48
N ARG A 140 -12.86 -33.62 1.30
CA ARG A 140 -12.33 -34.95 0.98
C ARG A 140 -10.90 -34.85 0.46
N THR A 141 -9.94 -34.76 1.38
CA THR A 141 -8.58 -35.22 1.09
C THR A 141 -7.98 -35.89 2.33
N ILE A 142 -7.99 -37.23 2.30
CA ILE A 142 -6.84 -38.05 2.72
C ILE A 142 -6.26 -38.58 1.41
#